data_AF-A0A3C0YNX9-F1
#
_entry.id   AF-A0A3C0YNX9-F1
#
_cell.length_a   1.000
_cell.length_b   1.000
_cell.length_c   1.000
_cell.angle_alpha   90.00
_cell.angle_beta   90.00
_cell.angle_gamma   90.00
#
_symmetry.space_group_name_H-M   'P 1'
#
loop_
_entity.id
_entity.type
_entity.pdbx_description
1 polymer ?
#
loop_
_entity_poly.entity_id
_entity_poly.type
_entity_poly.pdbx_seq_one_letter_code
_entity_poly.pdbx_strand_id
1 'polypeptide(L)'
;GGKGGGGPFSFGKSKARQLDQTNNQTTFADVAGCDEAKEEVTEIVEFLKDPGKFHKLGGRIPRGVLMVGPPGTGKTLLARAIAGEAKVPFFTISGSDFVEMFVGVGAARVRDMFEQAKKSAPCIIFIDEIDAVGRHRGQGTGGGNDEREQTLNQLLVELDGFEANSGVIVIAATNRADVLDKALLRPGRFDRQVMVSLPDIKGREEILLVHMRKIPADPDVKASIIARGTPGFSGADLANLVNESALFAARRNKRTVDMQDFEDAKDKIFMGPERKSLVMREEERMNTAYHESGHAVVAKLLPHADPVHKVTIMPRGWALGLTWQLPEFDRISNYKNKMLEEISILFGGR
;
A
#
# COMPACT_ATOMS: atom_id res chain seq x y z
N GLY A 1 -24.65 28.19 27.25
CA GLY A 1 -24.13 27.28 28.29
C GLY A 1 -23.50 26.08 27.62
N GLY A 2 -22.37 25.59 28.17
CA GLY A 2 -21.84 24.26 27.87
C GLY A 2 -20.67 24.16 26.90
N LYS A 3 -19.51 24.76 27.22
CA LYS A 3 -18.20 24.30 26.72
C LYS A 3 -17.87 22.98 27.43
N GLY A 4 -17.93 21.85 26.73
CA GLY A 4 -17.53 20.55 27.25
C GLY A 4 -16.01 20.46 27.38
N GLY A 5 -15.51 20.67 28.60
CA GLY A 5 -14.11 20.49 28.96
C GLY A 5 -13.74 19.00 29.04
N GLY A 6 -12.74 18.59 28.28
CA GLY A 6 -12.04 17.32 28.51
C GLY A 6 -11.24 17.42 29.81
N GLY A 7 -11.70 16.77 30.87
CA GLY A 7 -11.01 16.73 32.14
C GLY A 7 -9.71 15.89 32.12
N PRO A 8 -8.86 16.01 33.16
CA PRO A 8 -7.59 15.27 33.28
C PRO A 8 -7.72 13.73 33.24
N PHE A 9 -8.93 13.20 33.39
CA PHE A 9 -9.23 11.77 33.30
C PHE A 9 -9.39 11.23 31.87
N SER A 10 -9.38 12.09 30.84
CA SER A 10 -9.50 11.65 29.44
C SER A 10 -8.18 11.25 28.77
N PHE A 11 -7.04 11.40 29.46
CA PHE A 11 -5.72 11.22 28.85
C PHE A 11 -5.37 9.75 28.52
N GLY A 12 -5.98 8.78 29.21
CA GLY A 12 -5.70 7.34 29.03
C GLY A 12 -6.64 6.57 28.11
N LYS A 13 -7.69 7.21 27.58
CA LYS A 13 -8.63 6.52 26.68
C LYS A 13 -8.03 6.30 25.30
N SER A 14 -8.32 5.14 24.71
CA SER A 14 -7.95 4.80 23.35
C SER A 14 -8.57 5.78 22.36
N LYS A 15 -7.76 6.23 21.39
CA LYS A 15 -8.22 7.01 20.23
C LYS A 15 -8.67 6.12 19.07
N ALA A 16 -8.73 4.79 19.27
CA ALA A 16 -9.09 3.85 18.23
C ALA A 16 -10.44 4.23 17.62
N ARG A 17 -10.49 4.30 16.29
CA ARG A 17 -11.74 4.53 15.57
C ARG A 17 -12.44 3.20 15.43
N GLN A 18 -13.62 3.07 16.03
CA GLN A 18 -14.50 1.94 15.81
C GLN A 18 -15.27 2.16 14.50
N LEU A 19 -15.06 1.27 13.55
CA LEU A 19 -15.94 1.13 12.40
C LEU A 19 -16.96 0.05 12.72
N ASP A 20 -18.20 0.48 12.96
CA ASP A 20 -19.32 -0.45 13.19
C ASP A 20 -19.60 -1.30 11.95
N GLN A 21 -20.15 -2.50 12.18
CA GLN A 21 -20.49 -3.49 11.15
C GLN A 21 -21.34 -2.90 10.01
N THR A 22 -22.20 -1.93 10.30
CA THR A 22 -23.04 -1.24 9.30
C THR A 22 -22.30 -0.23 8.45
N ASN A 23 -21.18 0.31 8.92
CA ASN A 23 -20.41 1.34 8.23
C ASN A 23 -19.23 0.79 7.42
N ASN A 24 -18.82 -0.47 7.64
CA ASN A 24 -17.74 -1.08 6.86
C ASN A 24 -18.28 -1.78 5.61
N GLN A 25 -18.33 -1.06 4.49
CA GLN A 25 -18.79 -1.59 3.19
C GLN A 25 -17.67 -2.26 2.37
N THR A 26 -16.42 -2.23 2.84
CA THR A 26 -15.29 -2.76 2.08
C THR A 26 -15.24 -4.28 2.19
N THR A 27 -15.20 -4.98 1.05
CA THR A 27 -15.13 -6.45 0.98
C THR A 27 -13.94 -6.90 0.13
N PHE A 28 -13.71 -8.22 -0.01
CA PHE A 28 -12.65 -8.72 -0.89
C PHE A 28 -12.83 -8.36 -2.36
N ALA A 29 -14.04 -7.97 -2.79
CA ALA A 29 -14.30 -7.48 -4.14
C ALA A 29 -13.69 -6.09 -4.40
N ASP A 30 -13.40 -5.32 -3.36
CA ASP A 30 -12.79 -3.98 -3.46
C ASP A 30 -11.26 -4.01 -3.38
N VAL A 31 -10.68 -5.19 -3.12
CA VAL A 31 -9.24 -5.42 -3.07
C VAL A 31 -8.88 -6.22 -4.33
N ALA A 32 -7.80 -5.85 -5.02
CA ALA A 32 -7.35 -6.53 -6.24
C ALA A 32 -5.82 -6.63 -6.27
N GLY A 33 -5.29 -7.57 -7.07
CA GLY A 33 -3.85 -7.72 -7.27
C GLY A 33 -3.03 -8.22 -6.07
N CYS A 34 -3.65 -8.97 -5.15
CA CYS A 34 -2.98 -9.62 -4.02
C CYS A 34 -3.65 -10.95 -3.64
N ASP A 35 -3.82 -11.83 -4.63
CA ASP A 35 -4.60 -13.06 -4.50
C ASP A 35 -4.00 -14.05 -3.50
N GLU A 36 -2.67 -14.16 -3.46
CA GLU A 36 -1.98 -15.01 -2.47
C GLU A 36 -2.25 -14.52 -1.04
N ALA A 37 -2.18 -13.21 -0.83
CA ALA A 37 -2.47 -12.61 0.47
C ALA A 37 -3.95 -12.81 0.86
N LYS A 38 -4.88 -12.71 -0.11
CA LYS A 38 -6.32 -12.98 0.13
C LYS A 38 -6.58 -14.43 0.49
N GLU A 39 -5.96 -15.38 -0.22
CA GLU A 39 -6.09 -16.81 0.07
C GLU A 39 -5.61 -17.10 1.49
N GLU A 40 -4.46 -16.53 1.88
CA GLU A 40 -3.89 -16.72 3.20
C GLU A 40 -4.80 -16.19 4.33
N VAL A 41 -5.48 -15.06 4.11
CA VAL A 41 -6.40 -14.47 5.11
C VAL A 41 -7.83 -15.00 5.03
N THR A 42 -8.17 -15.80 4.01
CA THR A 42 -9.52 -16.38 3.87
C THR A 42 -9.86 -17.32 5.03
N GLU A 43 -8.87 -18.05 5.53
CA GLU A 43 -9.03 -18.90 6.72
C GLU A 43 -9.46 -18.10 7.96
N ILE A 44 -8.92 -16.90 8.12
CA ILE A 44 -9.26 -15.99 9.23
C ILE A 44 -10.73 -15.55 9.14
N VAL A 45 -11.19 -15.26 7.93
CA VAL A 45 -12.58 -14.90 7.66
C VAL A 45 -13.52 -16.07 7.96
N GLU A 46 -13.20 -17.27 7.48
CA GLU A 46 -14.00 -18.47 7.76
C GLU A 46 -14.11 -18.73 9.25
N PHE A 47 -13.02 -18.56 9.99
CA PHE A 47 -13.02 -18.72 11.43
C PHE A 47 -13.93 -17.71 12.12
N LEU A 48 -13.85 -16.42 11.77
CA LEU A 48 -14.71 -15.39 12.36
C LEU A 48 -16.20 -15.62 12.04
N LYS A 49 -16.51 -16.24 10.90
CA LYS A 49 -17.88 -16.62 10.51
C LYS A 49 -18.39 -17.87 11.23
N ASP A 50 -17.57 -18.93 11.34
CA ASP A 50 -17.92 -20.19 12.00
C ASP A 50 -16.76 -20.74 12.86
N PRO A 51 -16.60 -20.23 14.09
CA PRO A 51 -15.57 -20.72 15.01
C PRO A 51 -15.70 -22.21 15.36
N GLY A 52 -16.93 -22.72 15.35
CA GLY A 52 -17.25 -24.09 15.78
C GLY A 52 -16.65 -25.16 14.86
N LYS A 53 -16.52 -24.87 13.56
CA LYS A 53 -15.88 -25.74 12.57
C LYS A 53 -14.43 -26.08 12.94
N PHE A 54 -13.65 -25.09 13.37
CA PHE A 54 -12.23 -25.24 13.68
C PHE A 54 -11.99 -25.83 15.06
N HIS A 55 -12.80 -25.47 16.06
CA HIS A 55 -12.68 -26.01 17.42
C HIS A 55 -12.91 -27.53 17.49
N LYS A 56 -13.84 -28.07 16.69
CA LYS A 56 -14.12 -29.52 16.64
C LYS A 56 -12.92 -30.35 16.20
N LEU A 57 -12.02 -29.78 15.39
CA LEU A 57 -10.83 -30.43 14.87
C LEU A 57 -9.58 -30.12 15.71
N GLY A 58 -9.71 -29.37 16.82
CA GLY A 58 -8.59 -28.97 17.67
C GLY A 58 -7.72 -27.86 17.06
N GLY A 59 -8.17 -27.21 16.00
CA GLY A 59 -7.49 -26.07 15.38
C GLY A 59 -7.39 -24.90 16.36
N ARG A 60 -6.21 -24.28 16.43
CA ARG A 60 -5.97 -23.06 17.21
C ARG A 60 -5.85 -21.88 16.27
N ILE A 61 -6.45 -20.77 16.65
CA ILE A 61 -6.49 -19.57 15.82
C ILE A 61 -5.18 -18.79 16.00
N PRO A 62 -4.63 -18.23 14.90
CA PRO A 62 -3.56 -17.25 15.02
C PRO A 62 -4.09 -16.02 15.77
N ARG A 63 -3.46 -15.71 16.90
CA ARG A 63 -3.86 -14.56 17.73
C ARG A 63 -3.51 -13.24 17.06
N GLY A 64 -2.44 -13.25 16.28
CA GLY A 64 -1.88 -12.08 15.64
C GLY A 64 -1.44 -12.38 14.22
N VAL A 65 -1.80 -11.49 13.30
CA VAL A 65 -1.38 -11.55 11.90
C VAL A 65 -0.59 -10.29 11.58
N LEU A 66 0.63 -10.45 11.12
CA LEU A 66 1.48 -9.35 10.67
C LEU A 66 1.46 -9.26 9.15
N MET A 67 0.87 -8.18 8.61
CA MET A 67 0.93 -7.84 7.21
C MET A 67 2.21 -7.06 6.91
N VAL A 68 3.06 -7.62 6.05
CA VAL A 68 4.37 -7.06 5.69
C VAL A 68 4.39 -6.72 4.21
N GLY A 69 4.83 -5.53 3.86
CA GLY A 69 5.07 -5.19 2.46
C GLY A 69 5.30 -3.70 2.23
N PRO A 70 5.66 -3.28 1.01
CA PRO A 70 5.91 -1.88 0.67
C PRO A 70 4.71 -0.96 0.99
N PRO A 71 4.93 0.35 1.17
CA PRO A 71 3.82 1.29 1.33
C PRO A 71 2.90 1.28 0.10
N GLY A 72 1.62 1.56 0.30
CA GLY A 72 0.65 1.68 -0.81
C GLY A 72 0.17 0.36 -1.43
N THR A 73 0.58 -0.81 -0.92
CA THR A 73 0.12 -2.12 -1.43
C THR A 73 -1.25 -2.57 -0.91
N GLY A 74 -1.92 -1.76 -0.09
CA GLY A 74 -3.29 -2.05 0.36
C GLY A 74 -3.40 -2.90 1.63
N LYS A 75 -2.36 -2.98 2.47
CA LYS A 75 -2.42 -3.68 3.78
C LYS A 75 -3.63 -3.28 4.63
N THR A 76 -3.82 -1.97 4.85
CA THR A 76 -4.95 -1.42 5.60
C THR A 76 -6.29 -1.70 4.91
N LEU A 77 -6.32 -1.69 3.58
CA LEU A 77 -7.53 -2.02 2.80
C LEU A 77 -7.89 -3.50 2.95
N LEU A 78 -6.91 -4.40 2.88
CA LEU A 78 -7.08 -5.84 3.06
C LEU A 78 -7.59 -6.15 4.47
N ALA A 79 -7.01 -5.54 5.51
CA ALA A 79 -7.48 -5.72 6.89
C ALA A 79 -8.95 -5.28 7.07
N ARG A 80 -9.36 -4.16 6.46
CA ARG A 80 -10.76 -3.72 6.46
C ARG A 80 -11.67 -4.67 5.69
N ALA A 81 -11.19 -5.23 4.59
CA ALA A 81 -11.93 -6.19 3.78
C ALA A 81 -12.15 -7.52 4.52
N ILE A 82 -11.17 -8.00 5.29
CA ILE A 82 -11.32 -9.19 6.16
C ILE A 82 -12.48 -8.97 7.15
N ALA A 83 -12.52 -7.79 7.81
CA ALA A 83 -13.58 -7.46 8.75
C ALA A 83 -14.96 -7.34 8.09
N GLY A 84 -15.03 -6.70 6.92
CA GLY A 84 -16.27 -6.55 6.16
C GLY A 84 -16.78 -7.90 5.65
N GLU A 85 -15.88 -8.76 5.18
CA GLU A 85 -16.22 -10.10 4.72
C GLU A 85 -16.75 -10.98 5.87
N ALA A 86 -16.09 -10.92 7.04
CA ALA A 86 -16.52 -11.61 8.25
C ALA A 86 -17.71 -10.95 8.98
N LYS A 87 -18.08 -9.72 8.60
CA LYS A 87 -19.13 -8.90 9.23
C LYS A 87 -18.90 -8.69 10.74
N VAL A 88 -17.66 -8.46 11.14
CA VAL A 88 -17.28 -8.20 12.53
C VAL A 88 -16.87 -6.73 12.74
N PRO A 89 -16.93 -6.18 13.98
CA PRO A 89 -16.47 -4.84 14.26
C PRO A 89 -14.96 -4.71 13.97
N PHE A 90 -14.57 -3.53 13.47
CA PHE A 90 -13.18 -3.24 13.12
C PHE A 90 -12.67 -2.03 13.90
N PHE A 91 -11.70 -2.26 14.77
CA PHE A 91 -11.01 -1.21 15.52
C PHE A 91 -9.71 -0.87 14.79
N THR A 92 -9.48 0.40 14.48
CA THR A 92 -8.21 0.83 13.86
C THR A 92 -7.52 1.88 14.71
N ILE A 93 -6.20 1.69 14.87
CA ILE A 93 -5.31 2.62 15.54
C ILE A 93 -3.98 2.69 14.79
N SER A 94 -3.33 3.86 14.80
CA SER A 94 -1.97 3.99 14.30
C SER A 94 -0.98 3.64 15.40
N GLY A 95 0.10 2.94 15.07
CA GLY A 95 1.19 2.66 16.00
C GLY A 95 1.81 3.94 16.57
N SER A 96 1.81 5.02 15.80
CA SER A 96 2.26 6.33 16.27
C SER A 96 1.34 6.97 17.32
N ASP A 97 0.06 6.60 17.40
CA ASP A 97 -0.86 7.11 18.42
C ASP A 97 -0.53 6.60 19.83
N PHE A 98 0.32 5.57 19.94
CA PHE A 98 0.79 5.05 21.21
C PHE A 98 2.04 5.75 21.73
N VAL A 99 2.74 6.53 20.90
CA VAL A 99 3.95 7.24 21.27
C VAL A 99 3.58 8.66 21.69
N GLU A 100 3.70 8.97 22.97
CA GLU A 100 3.32 10.25 23.58
C GLU A 100 4.43 10.81 24.47
N MET A 101 4.35 12.10 24.79
CA MET A 101 5.33 12.76 25.66
C MET A 101 5.26 12.32 27.13
N PHE A 102 4.14 11.69 27.54
CA PHE A 102 3.88 11.30 28.91
C PHE A 102 4.05 9.80 29.13
N VAL A 103 4.96 9.42 30.01
CA VAL A 103 5.24 8.03 30.38
C VAL A 103 3.96 7.33 30.88
N GLY A 104 3.71 6.12 30.38
CA GLY A 104 2.58 5.28 30.78
C GLY A 104 1.26 5.55 30.08
N VAL A 105 1.14 6.65 29.31
CA VAL A 105 -0.09 6.95 28.54
C VAL A 105 -0.29 5.94 27.41
N GLY A 106 0.77 5.60 26.66
CA GLY A 106 0.72 4.58 25.62
C GLY A 106 0.23 3.23 26.15
N ALA A 107 0.81 2.74 27.25
CA ALA A 107 0.40 1.51 27.90
C ALA A 107 -1.06 1.53 28.39
N ALA A 108 -1.55 2.65 28.92
CA ALA A 108 -2.95 2.78 29.33
C ALA A 108 -3.92 2.68 28.13
N ARG A 109 -3.57 3.31 26.99
CA ARG A 109 -4.36 3.24 25.75
C ARG A 109 -4.41 1.82 25.17
N VAL A 110 -3.29 1.11 25.21
CA VAL A 110 -3.23 -0.31 24.82
C VAL A 110 -4.24 -1.10 25.63
N ARG A 111 -4.21 -0.99 26.97
CA ARG A 111 -5.18 -1.68 27.84
C ARG A 111 -6.63 -1.35 27.52
N ASP A 112 -6.98 -0.07 27.44
CA ASP A 112 -8.35 0.37 27.13
C ASP A 112 -8.83 -0.13 25.76
N MET A 113 -7.96 -0.12 24.74
CA MET A 113 -8.27 -0.68 23.41
C MET A 113 -8.60 -2.18 23.49
N PHE A 114 -7.78 -2.95 24.20
CA PHE A 114 -7.99 -4.39 24.35
C PHE A 114 -9.24 -4.71 25.19
N GLU A 115 -9.54 -3.93 26.23
CA GLU A 115 -10.78 -4.07 27.00
C GLU A 115 -12.04 -3.79 26.16
N GLN A 116 -12.01 -2.77 25.30
CA GLN A 116 -13.13 -2.45 24.40
C GLN A 116 -13.33 -3.52 23.33
N ALA A 117 -12.24 -4.06 22.78
CA ALA A 117 -12.28 -5.15 21.82
C ALA A 117 -12.86 -6.43 22.44
N LYS A 118 -12.45 -6.78 23.67
CA LYS A 118 -13.00 -7.92 24.42
C LYS A 118 -14.52 -7.81 24.63
N LYS A 119 -15.05 -6.61 24.87
CA LYS A 119 -16.50 -6.36 25.00
C LYS A 119 -17.27 -6.49 23.69
N SER A 120 -16.57 -6.36 22.56
CA SER A 120 -17.16 -6.34 21.21
C SER A 120 -16.81 -7.59 20.41
N ALA A 121 -16.32 -8.65 21.07
CA ALA A 121 -15.95 -9.91 20.43
C ALA A 121 -17.18 -10.63 19.82
N PRO A 122 -17.04 -11.27 18.64
CA PRO A 122 -15.84 -11.37 17.82
C PRO A 122 -15.53 -10.06 17.07
N CYS A 123 -14.27 -9.63 17.06
CA CYS A 123 -13.82 -8.40 16.39
C CYS A 123 -12.37 -8.46 15.90
N ILE A 124 -12.00 -7.48 15.08
CA ILE A 124 -10.63 -7.29 14.60
C ILE A 124 -10.06 -5.99 15.15
N ILE A 125 -8.84 -6.06 15.70
CA ILE A 125 -8.01 -4.90 16.04
C ILE A 125 -6.95 -4.75 14.96
N PHE A 126 -6.92 -3.61 14.28
CA PHE A 126 -5.91 -3.27 13.29
C PHE A 126 -4.96 -2.18 13.80
N ILE A 127 -3.67 -2.50 13.85
CA ILE A 127 -2.58 -1.59 14.24
C ILE A 127 -1.75 -1.29 12.99
N ASP A 128 -1.91 -0.08 12.43
CA ASP A 128 -1.05 0.37 11.33
C ASP A 128 0.31 0.84 11.86
N GLU A 129 1.36 0.86 11.03
CA GLU A 129 2.70 1.33 11.41
C GLU A 129 3.21 0.79 12.76
N ILE A 130 3.08 -0.53 12.98
CA ILE A 130 3.47 -1.14 14.26
C ILE A 130 4.97 -0.93 14.58
N ASP A 131 5.80 -0.63 13.58
CA ASP A 131 7.22 -0.31 13.78
C ASP A 131 7.45 1.02 14.54
N ALA A 132 6.42 1.85 14.72
CA ALA A 132 6.51 3.02 15.60
C ALA A 132 6.75 2.64 17.08
N VAL A 133 6.10 1.56 17.55
CA VAL A 133 6.19 1.03 18.92
C VAL A 133 6.98 -0.26 19.02
N GLY A 134 7.05 -1.03 17.94
CA GLY A 134 7.61 -2.38 17.91
C GLY A 134 9.08 -2.45 17.51
N ARG A 135 9.81 -1.32 17.43
CA ARG A 135 11.22 -1.31 17.03
C ARG A 135 12.13 -1.96 18.07
N HIS A 136 13.05 -2.80 17.60
CA HIS A 136 14.11 -3.36 18.42
C HIS A 136 15.06 -2.25 18.91
N ARG A 137 15.53 -2.34 20.16
CA ARG A 137 16.50 -1.40 20.74
C ARG A 137 17.73 -1.23 19.83
N GLY A 138 18.19 0.02 19.67
CA GLY A 138 19.58 0.35 19.41
C GLY A 138 20.27 0.74 20.72
N GLN A 139 21.58 0.52 20.85
CA GLN A 139 22.37 0.99 22.00
C GLN A 139 22.38 2.53 21.99
N GLY A 140 21.41 3.17 22.65
CA GLY A 140 21.30 4.62 22.74
C GLY A 140 20.77 5.01 24.11
N THR A 141 21.63 5.63 24.91
CA THR A 141 21.35 6.21 26.23
C THR A 141 20.51 7.49 26.07
N GLY A 142 19.18 7.38 26.22
CA GLY A 142 18.28 8.54 26.23
C GLY A 142 16.85 8.16 26.63
N GLY A 143 16.27 8.87 27.61
CA GLY A 143 15.00 8.56 28.29
C GLY A 143 13.71 8.60 27.46
N GLY A 144 13.79 8.74 26.13
CA GLY A 144 12.65 8.52 25.22
C GLY A 144 12.35 7.03 24.96
N ASN A 145 13.27 6.14 25.34
CA ASN A 145 13.10 4.69 25.17
C ASN A 145 12.10 4.08 26.17
N ASP A 146 11.98 4.65 27.37
CA ASP A 146 11.23 4.02 28.47
C ASP A 146 9.72 3.97 28.20
N GLU A 147 9.16 5.01 27.57
CA GLU A 147 7.73 5.08 27.24
C GLU A 147 7.33 4.11 26.13
N ARG A 148 8.15 4.03 25.08
CA ARG A 148 7.95 3.08 23.97
C ARG A 148 8.09 1.64 24.46
N GLU A 149 9.09 1.37 25.29
CA GLU A 149 9.32 0.05 25.84
C GLU A 149 8.17 -0.38 26.77
N GLN A 150 7.70 0.51 27.64
CA GLN A 150 6.54 0.21 28.49
C GLN A 150 5.30 -0.10 27.65
N THR A 151 5.08 0.65 26.58
CA THR A 151 3.94 0.47 25.67
C THR A 151 4.06 -0.84 24.88
N LEU A 152 5.25 -1.16 24.38
CA LEU A 152 5.54 -2.43 23.71
C LEU A 152 5.31 -3.61 24.66
N ASN A 153 5.87 -3.56 25.88
CA ASN A 153 5.69 -4.62 26.86
C ASN A 153 4.21 -4.81 27.23
N GLN A 154 3.45 -3.72 27.36
CA GLN A 154 2.02 -3.82 27.59
C GLN A 154 1.28 -4.48 26.42
N LEU A 155 1.66 -4.18 25.17
CA LEU A 155 1.11 -4.85 23.99
C LEU A 155 1.42 -6.35 24.02
N LEU A 156 2.64 -6.74 24.37
CA LEU A 156 3.03 -8.15 24.52
C LEU A 156 2.20 -8.87 25.59
N VAL A 157 1.98 -8.22 26.74
CA VAL A 157 1.16 -8.76 27.82
C VAL A 157 -0.29 -8.97 27.37
N GLU A 158 -0.87 -8.02 26.64
CA GLU A 158 -2.24 -8.18 26.12
C GLU A 158 -2.35 -9.28 25.05
N LEU A 159 -1.35 -9.40 24.17
CA LEU A 159 -1.30 -10.47 23.16
C LEU A 159 -1.17 -11.87 23.79
N ASP A 160 -0.32 -12.00 24.82
CA ASP A 160 -0.16 -13.27 25.55
C ASP A 160 -1.39 -13.57 26.42
N GLY A 161 -2.03 -12.53 26.96
CA GLY A 161 -3.16 -12.59 27.88
C GLY A 161 -4.49 -13.03 27.26
N PHE A 162 -4.58 -13.22 25.95
CA PHE A 162 -5.77 -13.79 25.33
C PHE A 162 -5.92 -15.27 25.68
N GLU A 163 -7.14 -15.69 25.99
CA GLU A 163 -7.52 -17.09 25.84
C GLU A 163 -7.70 -17.38 24.36
N ALA A 164 -7.31 -18.59 23.92
CA ALA A 164 -7.36 -19.00 22.50
C ALA A 164 -8.76 -18.90 21.86
N ASN A 165 -9.81 -18.73 22.66
CA ASN A 165 -11.22 -18.71 22.24
C ASN A 165 -11.91 -17.35 22.46
N SER A 166 -11.16 -16.27 22.71
CA SER A 166 -11.75 -14.95 22.98
C SER A 166 -12.41 -14.28 21.75
N GLY A 167 -12.20 -14.82 20.54
CA GLY A 167 -12.79 -14.29 19.31
C GLY A 167 -12.22 -12.94 18.84
N VAL A 168 -11.13 -12.48 19.45
CA VAL A 168 -10.43 -11.24 19.08
C VAL A 168 -9.20 -11.59 18.26
N ILE A 169 -9.07 -10.97 17.09
CA ILE A 169 -7.91 -11.15 16.20
C ILE A 169 -7.19 -9.82 16.05
N VAL A 170 -5.87 -9.84 16.26
CA VAL A 170 -5.03 -8.65 16.09
C VAL A 170 -4.34 -8.73 14.74
N ILE A 171 -4.52 -7.71 13.90
CA ILE A 171 -3.82 -7.55 12.63
C ILE A 171 -2.90 -6.34 12.77
N ALA A 172 -1.63 -6.48 12.45
CA ALA A 172 -0.68 -5.37 12.41
C ALA A 172 -0.11 -5.20 11.01
N ALA A 173 0.17 -3.96 10.61
CA ALA A 173 0.82 -3.68 9.33
C ALA A 173 2.19 -3.01 9.55
N THR A 174 3.17 -3.41 8.76
CA THR A 174 4.50 -2.78 8.72
C THR A 174 5.05 -2.73 7.30
N ASN A 175 5.85 -1.69 7.02
CA ASN A 175 6.68 -1.64 5.81
C ASN A 175 8.08 -2.24 6.04
N ARG A 176 8.43 -2.48 7.31
CA ARG A 176 9.78 -2.84 7.75
C ARG A 176 9.71 -3.91 8.85
N ALA A 177 9.61 -5.17 8.45
CA ALA A 177 9.66 -6.28 9.41
C ALA A 177 11.06 -6.48 10.01
N ASP A 178 12.11 -6.02 9.33
CA ASP A 178 13.52 -6.11 9.73
C ASP A 178 13.83 -5.38 11.04
N VAL A 179 13.13 -4.29 11.32
CA VAL A 179 13.38 -3.46 12.51
C VAL A 179 12.54 -3.87 13.72
N LEU A 180 11.61 -4.81 13.57
CA LEU A 180 10.71 -5.20 14.65
C LEU A 180 11.43 -6.04 15.72
N ASP A 181 11.00 -5.87 16.96
CA ASP A 181 11.43 -6.72 18.06
C ASP A 181 11.00 -8.16 17.80
N LYS A 182 11.96 -9.09 17.87
CA LYS A 182 11.73 -10.52 17.69
C LYS A 182 10.70 -11.07 18.68
N ALA A 183 10.51 -10.42 19.82
CA ALA A 183 9.47 -10.75 20.79
C ALA A 183 8.07 -10.70 20.17
N LEU A 184 7.78 -9.75 19.28
CA LEU A 184 6.48 -9.64 18.60
C LEU A 184 6.21 -10.82 17.66
N LEU A 185 7.26 -11.36 17.03
CA LEU A 185 7.20 -12.43 16.03
C LEU A 185 7.20 -13.84 16.64
N ARG A 186 7.18 -13.97 17.98
CA ARG A 186 7.18 -15.28 18.64
C ARG A 186 5.79 -15.93 18.54
N PRO A 187 5.72 -17.27 18.47
CA PRO A 187 4.46 -17.99 18.49
C PRO A 187 3.57 -17.58 19.67
N GLY A 188 2.27 -17.37 19.41
CA GLY A 188 1.30 -16.86 20.39
C GLY A 188 1.09 -15.33 20.34
N ARG A 189 1.86 -14.61 19.52
CA ARG A 189 1.71 -13.17 19.26
C ARG A 189 1.39 -12.97 17.79
N PHE A 190 2.30 -12.38 17.00
CA PHE A 190 2.19 -12.35 15.54
C PHE A 190 2.80 -13.61 14.94
N ASP A 191 2.08 -14.72 15.10
CA ASP A 191 2.50 -16.05 14.66
C ASP A 191 2.31 -16.26 13.16
N ARG A 192 1.41 -15.51 12.52
CA ARG A 192 1.24 -15.52 11.06
C ARG A 192 1.80 -14.24 10.43
N GLN A 193 2.55 -14.40 9.34
CA GLN A 193 3.08 -13.29 8.55
C GLN A 193 2.57 -13.38 7.13
N VAL A 194 1.80 -12.39 6.71
CA VAL A 194 1.20 -12.30 5.38
C VAL A 194 1.99 -11.26 4.58
N MET A 195 2.57 -11.70 3.47
CA MET A 195 3.32 -10.81 2.58
C MET A 195 2.37 -10.15 1.57
N VAL A 196 2.36 -8.81 1.55
CA VAL A 196 1.57 -8.01 0.60
C VAL A 196 2.53 -7.25 -0.31
N SER A 197 2.96 -7.92 -1.38
CA SER A 197 3.93 -7.41 -2.35
C SER A 197 3.33 -6.38 -3.30
N LEU A 198 4.18 -5.81 -4.16
CA LEU A 198 3.71 -5.02 -5.30
C LEU A 198 2.92 -5.93 -6.27
N PRO A 199 1.87 -5.39 -6.92
CA PRO A 199 1.08 -6.14 -7.89
C PRO A 199 1.85 -6.41 -9.19
N ASP A 200 1.58 -7.56 -9.79
CA ASP A 200 2.01 -7.92 -11.14
C ASP A 200 1.19 -7.19 -12.21
N ILE A 201 1.48 -7.39 -13.51
CA ILE A 201 0.72 -6.73 -14.60
C ILE A 201 -0.78 -6.97 -14.46
N LYS A 202 -1.21 -8.21 -14.17
CA LYS A 202 -2.63 -8.56 -14.06
C LYS A 202 -3.26 -7.88 -12.85
N GLY A 203 -2.61 -7.95 -11.70
CA GLY A 203 -3.04 -7.26 -10.50
C GLY A 203 -3.14 -5.75 -10.69
N ARG A 204 -2.18 -5.13 -11.41
CA ARG A 204 -2.25 -3.70 -11.76
C ARG A 204 -3.45 -3.39 -12.64
N GLU A 205 -3.75 -4.23 -13.63
CA GLU A 205 -4.93 -4.09 -14.48
C GLU A 205 -6.22 -4.18 -13.65
N GLU A 206 -6.35 -5.15 -12.75
CA GLU A 206 -7.52 -5.29 -11.89
C GLU A 206 -7.69 -4.11 -10.92
N ILE A 207 -6.59 -3.65 -10.31
CA ILE A 207 -6.59 -2.47 -9.44
C ILE A 207 -7.05 -1.24 -10.23
N LEU A 208 -6.53 -1.03 -11.44
CA LEU A 208 -6.97 0.06 -12.32
C LEU A 208 -8.47 -0.03 -12.60
N LEU A 209 -8.99 -1.22 -12.92
CA LEU A 209 -10.43 -1.42 -13.16
C LEU A 209 -11.28 -1.09 -11.92
N VAL A 210 -10.84 -1.47 -10.72
CA VAL A 210 -11.53 -1.11 -9.46
C VAL A 210 -11.59 0.40 -9.28
N HIS A 211 -10.48 1.11 -9.52
CA HIS A 211 -10.43 2.56 -9.37
C HIS A 211 -11.15 3.31 -10.50
N MET A 212 -11.14 2.78 -11.72
CA MET A 212 -11.84 3.34 -12.88
C MET A 212 -13.36 3.36 -12.70
N ARG A 213 -13.95 2.42 -11.94
CA ARG A 213 -15.39 2.44 -11.62
C ARG A 213 -15.86 3.72 -10.92
N LYS A 214 -14.94 4.47 -10.30
CA LYS A 214 -15.25 5.70 -9.55
C LYS A 214 -15.26 6.95 -10.42
N ILE A 215 -14.86 6.85 -11.69
CA ILE A 215 -14.77 7.97 -12.63
C ILE A 215 -15.52 7.64 -13.93
N PRO A 216 -16.00 8.64 -14.68
CA PRO A 216 -16.59 8.43 -15.99
C PRO A 216 -15.49 8.19 -17.04
N ALA A 217 -14.93 6.98 -17.06
CA ALA A 217 -13.94 6.57 -18.06
C ALA A 217 -14.61 6.28 -19.43
N ASP A 218 -13.94 6.67 -20.50
CA ASP A 218 -14.36 6.36 -21.87
C ASP A 218 -14.20 4.85 -22.17
N PRO A 219 -15.12 4.20 -22.92
CA PRO A 219 -14.99 2.80 -23.32
C PRO A 219 -13.68 2.44 -24.05
N ASP A 220 -13.04 3.40 -24.70
CA ASP A 220 -11.78 3.18 -25.42
C ASP A 220 -10.56 3.04 -24.49
N VAL A 221 -10.71 3.31 -23.20
CA VAL A 221 -9.62 3.22 -22.22
C VAL A 221 -9.29 1.75 -21.91
N LYS A 222 -8.05 1.35 -22.26
CA LYS A 222 -7.56 -0.02 -22.05
C LYS A 222 -6.63 -0.10 -20.84
N ALA A 223 -7.15 -0.63 -19.72
CA ALA A 223 -6.39 -0.80 -18.48
C ALA A 223 -5.11 -1.65 -18.66
N SER A 224 -5.13 -2.67 -19.52
CA SER A 224 -3.96 -3.50 -19.86
C SER A 224 -2.78 -2.74 -20.48
N ILE A 225 -3.03 -1.66 -21.24
CA ILE A 225 -1.95 -0.82 -21.79
C ILE A 225 -1.33 0.02 -20.68
N ILE A 226 -2.16 0.59 -19.80
CA ILE A 226 -1.71 1.40 -18.67
C ILE A 226 -0.90 0.54 -17.70
N ALA A 227 -1.40 -0.65 -17.34
CA ALA A 227 -0.74 -1.59 -16.43
C ALA A 227 0.68 -2.00 -16.88
N ARG A 228 0.88 -2.19 -18.19
CA ARG A 228 2.20 -2.45 -18.78
C ARG A 228 3.11 -1.23 -18.76
N GLY A 229 2.54 -0.03 -18.87
CA GLY A 229 3.26 1.23 -18.81
C GLY A 229 3.60 1.71 -17.39
N THR A 230 3.12 1.03 -16.35
CA THR A 230 3.33 1.38 -14.94
C THR A 230 4.01 0.26 -14.13
N PRO A 231 5.18 -0.25 -14.56
CA PRO A 231 5.88 -1.29 -13.82
C PRO A 231 6.30 -0.78 -12.44
N GLY A 232 6.15 -1.63 -11.42
CA GLY A 232 6.53 -1.31 -10.03
C GLY A 232 5.58 -0.37 -9.28
N PHE A 233 4.48 0.07 -9.90
CA PHE A 233 3.48 0.90 -9.21
C PHE A 233 2.77 0.10 -8.11
N SER A 234 2.62 0.71 -6.94
CA SER A 234 1.76 0.20 -5.88
C SER A 234 0.28 0.45 -6.21
N GLY A 235 -0.63 -0.18 -5.47
CA GLY A 235 -2.07 0.09 -5.63
C GLY A 235 -2.43 1.55 -5.37
N ALA A 236 -1.75 2.20 -4.41
CA ALA A 236 -1.91 3.63 -4.14
C ALA A 236 -1.42 4.51 -5.30
N ASP A 237 -0.32 4.13 -5.97
CA ASP A 237 0.18 4.86 -7.13
C ASP A 237 -0.79 4.77 -8.32
N LEU A 238 -1.40 3.60 -8.54
CA LEU A 238 -2.43 3.40 -9.55
C LEU A 238 -3.71 4.19 -9.23
N ALA A 239 -4.12 4.21 -7.96
CA ALA A 239 -5.23 5.05 -7.52
C ALA A 239 -4.96 6.54 -7.79
N ASN A 240 -3.72 6.99 -7.52
CA ASN A 240 -3.31 8.36 -7.81
C ASN A 240 -3.27 8.64 -9.32
N LEU A 241 -2.82 7.69 -10.14
CA LEU A 241 -2.84 7.80 -11.60
C LEU A 241 -4.26 8.02 -12.15
N VAL A 242 -5.24 7.26 -11.67
CA VAL A 242 -6.65 7.41 -12.05
C VAL A 242 -7.20 8.76 -11.59
N ASN A 243 -6.81 9.23 -10.41
CA ASN A 243 -7.21 10.55 -9.93
C ASN A 243 -6.60 11.69 -10.77
N GLU A 244 -5.31 11.58 -11.13
CA GLU A 244 -4.63 12.57 -11.97
C GLU A 244 -5.19 12.61 -13.39
N SER A 245 -5.58 11.47 -13.98
CA SER A 245 -6.23 11.46 -15.29
C SER A 245 -7.58 12.19 -15.26
N ALA A 246 -8.37 11.98 -14.21
CA ALA A 246 -9.61 12.74 -14.00
C ALA A 246 -9.36 14.25 -13.87
N LEU A 247 -8.29 14.67 -13.19
CA LEU A 247 -7.90 16.09 -13.09
C LEU A 247 -7.48 16.67 -14.45
N PHE A 248 -6.79 15.91 -15.30
CA PHE A 248 -6.46 16.34 -16.66
C PHE A 248 -7.71 16.52 -17.52
N ALA A 249 -8.63 15.56 -17.48
CA ALA A 249 -9.92 15.64 -18.18
C ALA A 249 -10.73 16.87 -17.72
N ALA A 250 -10.79 17.11 -16.41
CA ALA A 250 -11.47 18.26 -15.82
C ALA A 250 -10.84 19.60 -16.25
N ARG A 251 -9.51 19.72 -16.28
CA ARG A 251 -8.82 20.93 -16.78
C ARG A 251 -9.12 21.22 -18.25
N ARG A 252 -9.39 20.17 -19.03
CA ARG A 252 -9.79 20.26 -20.45
C ARG A 252 -11.29 20.44 -20.63
N ASN A 253 -12.05 20.57 -19.54
CA ASN A 253 -13.52 20.64 -19.52
C ASN A 253 -14.20 19.46 -20.26
N LYS A 254 -13.60 18.27 -20.21
CA LYS A 254 -14.18 17.05 -20.78
C LYS A 254 -15.27 16.48 -19.87
N ARG A 255 -16.18 15.69 -20.44
CA ARG A 255 -17.23 14.95 -19.70
C ARG A 255 -16.79 13.54 -19.31
N THR A 256 -15.93 12.93 -20.10
CA THR A 256 -15.35 11.60 -19.89
C THR A 256 -13.83 11.68 -19.85
N VAL A 257 -13.20 10.72 -19.17
CA VAL A 257 -11.74 10.58 -19.09
C VAL A 257 -11.29 9.61 -20.18
N ASP A 258 -10.48 10.08 -21.12
CA ASP A 258 -10.00 9.28 -22.23
C ASP A 258 -8.58 8.73 -22.00
N MET A 259 -8.11 7.89 -22.93
CA MET A 259 -6.79 7.27 -22.85
C MET A 259 -5.65 8.30 -22.84
N GLN A 260 -5.83 9.45 -23.51
CA GLN A 260 -4.83 10.50 -23.55
C GLN A 260 -4.66 11.15 -22.17
N ASP A 261 -5.75 11.34 -21.41
CA ASP A 261 -5.69 11.86 -20.04
C ASP A 261 -4.93 10.90 -19.10
N PHE A 262 -5.05 9.58 -19.29
CA PHE A 262 -4.26 8.58 -18.58
C PHE A 262 -2.78 8.62 -18.96
N GLU A 263 -2.46 8.75 -20.25
CA GLU A 263 -1.08 8.89 -20.72
C GLU A 263 -0.42 10.17 -20.19
N ASP A 264 -1.15 11.29 -20.17
CA ASP A 264 -0.65 12.56 -19.63
C ASP A 264 -0.46 12.51 -18.10
N ALA A 265 -1.34 11.80 -17.39
CA ALA A 265 -1.21 11.55 -15.96
C ALA A 265 0.00 10.66 -15.65
N LYS A 266 0.21 9.61 -16.43
CA LYS A 266 1.38 8.72 -16.33
C LYS A 266 2.67 9.51 -16.55
N ASP A 267 2.74 10.30 -17.62
CA ASP A 267 3.88 11.17 -17.91
C ASP A 267 4.17 12.12 -16.74
N LYS A 268 3.13 12.71 -16.13
CA LYS A 268 3.28 13.64 -14.99
C LYS A 268 3.84 12.93 -13.77
N ILE A 269 3.39 11.71 -13.48
CA ILE A 269 3.87 10.93 -12.32
C ILE A 269 5.33 10.51 -12.50
N PHE A 270 5.72 10.05 -13.69
CA PHE A 270 7.09 9.61 -13.95
C PHE A 270 8.09 10.75 -14.12
N MET A 271 7.73 11.79 -14.88
CA MET A 271 8.67 12.84 -15.30
C MET A 271 8.42 14.18 -14.62
N GLY A 272 7.29 14.35 -13.94
CA GLY A 272 6.84 15.65 -13.46
C GLY A 272 6.06 16.47 -14.51
N PRO A 273 5.64 17.70 -14.17
CA PRO A 273 4.81 18.52 -15.03
C PRO A 273 5.55 18.98 -16.30
N GLU A 274 4.78 19.17 -17.37
CA GLU A 274 5.25 19.72 -18.63
C GLU A 274 5.70 21.18 -18.48
N ARG A 275 6.89 21.52 -19.00
CA ARG A 275 7.49 22.85 -18.88
C ARG A 275 7.23 23.71 -20.10
N LYS A 276 5.99 24.19 -20.24
CA LYS A 276 5.57 25.04 -21.37
C LYS A 276 6.30 26.39 -21.47
N SER A 277 6.86 26.87 -20.36
CA SER A 277 7.60 28.14 -20.30
C SER A 277 9.07 28.02 -20.69
N LEU A 278 9.60 26.80 -20.87
CA LEU A 278 10.99 26.60 -21.28
C LEU A 278 11.12 26.96 -22.77
N VAL A 279 11.74 28.09 -23.05
CA VAL A 279 12.13 28.46 -24.43
C VAL A 279 13.45 27.76 -24.73
N MET A 280 13.41 26.76 -25.60
CA MET A 280 14.60 26.08 -26.13
C MET A 280 15.03 26.70 -27.45
N ARG A 281 16.34 26.82 -27.66
CA ARG A 281 16.86 27.17 -28.99
C ARG A 281 16.60 26.02 -29.96
N GLU A 282 16.45 26.34 -31.25
CA GLU A 282 16.19 25.34 -32.27
C GLU A 282 17.30 24.27 -32.34
N GLU A 283 18.56 24.69 -32.17
CA GLU A 283 19.72 23.78 -32.09
C GLU A 283 19.61 22.80 -30.91
N GLU A 284 19.20 23.27 -29.73
CA GLU A 284 19.03 22.41 -28.54
C GLU A 284 17.89 21.41 -28.74
N ARG A 285 16.76 21.88 -29.30
CA ARG A 285 15.63 21.03 -29.64
C ARG A 285 16.00 19.98 -30.68
N MET A 286 16.79 20.35 -31.68
CA MET A 286 17.31 19.43 -32.70
C MET A 286 18.24 18.39 -32.07
N ASN A 287 19.13 18.79 -31.16
CA ASN A 287 20.00 17.86 -30.43
C ASN A 287 19.18 16.86 -29.60
N THR A 288 18.14 17.32 -28.90
CA THR A 288 17.21 16.42 -28.19
C THR A 288 16.49 15.48 -29.16
N ALA A 289 16.06 15.96 -30.33
CA ALA A 289 15.43 15.11 -31.33
C ALA A 289 16.38 14.00 -31.84
N TYR A 290 17.65 14.31 -32.09
CA TYR A 290 18.66 13.29 -32.44
C TYR A 290 18.90 12.31 -31.28
N HIS A 291 19.01 12.82 -30.05
CA HIS A 291 19.20 12.00 -28.84
C HIS A 291 18.08 10.96 -28.67
N GLU A 292 16.82 11.41 -28.69
CA GLU A 292 15.66 10.51 -28.55
C GLU A 292 15.49 9.59 -29.76
N SER A 293 15.79 10.07 -30.96
CA SER A 293 15.76 9.22 -32.16
C SER A 293 16.80 8.10 -32.08
N GLY A 294 17.98 8.38 -31.52
CA GLY A 294 19.02 7.38 -31.29
C GLY A 294 18.54 6.26 -30.36
N HIS A 295 17.94 6.61 -29.22
CA HIS A 295 17.30 5.63 -28.33
C HIS A 295 16.23 4.81 -29.05
N ALA A 296 15.33 5.47 -29.79
CA ALA A 296 14.22 4.82 -30.46
C ALA A 296 14.66 3.86 -31.58
N VAL A 297 15.64 4.27 -32.40
CA VAL A 297 16.15 3.45 -33.51
C VAL A 297 16.90 2.23 -32.97
N VAL A 298 17.77 2.40 -31.98
CA VAL A 298 18.51 1.28 -31.37
C VAL A 298 17.53 0.31 -30.71
N ALA A 299 16.57 0.80 -29.93
CA ALA A 299 15.54 -0.03 -29.32
C ALA A 299 14.70 -0.79 -30.34
N LYS A 300 14.43 -0.19 -31.51
CA LYS A 300 13.65 -0.84 -32.57
C LYS A 300 14.42 -1.94 -33.32
N LEU A 301 15.74 -1.82 -33.42
CA LEU A 301 16.60 -2.75 -34.17
C LEU A 301 17.05 -3.95 -33.35
N LEU A 302 17.08 -3.83 -32.01
CA LEU A 302 17.53 -4.90 -31.13
C LEU A 302 16.45 -5.97 -30.92
N PRO A 303 16.79 -7.27 -31.01
CA PRO A 303 15.81 -8.35 -31.04
C PRO A 303 15.15 -8.64 -29.69
N HIS A 304 15.82 -8.36 -28.57
CA HIS A 304 15.28 -8.62 -27.22
C HIS A 304 14.84 -7.34 -26.49
N ALA A 305 14.96 -6.18 -27.14
CA ALA A 305 14.48 -4.89 -26.64
C ALA A 305 12.95 -4.87 -26.51
N ASP A 306 12.46 -4.14 -25.51
CA ASP A 306 11.01 -3.95 -25.38
C ASP A 306 10.53 -2.95 -26.44
N PRO A 307 9.30 -3.12 -26.96
CA PRO A 307 8.81 -2.30 -28.05
C PRO A 307 8.71 -0.83 -27.64
N VAL A 308 9.19 0.05 -28.52
CA VAL A 308 9.03 1.49 -28.36
C VAL A 308 7.56 1.84 -28.42
N HIS A 309 7.08 2.51 -27.38
CA HIS A 309 5.68 2.88 -27.20
C HIS A 309 5.44 4.36 -27.49
N LYS A 310 6.34 5.24 -27.05
CA LYS A 310 6.20 6.69 -27.18
C LYS A 310 7.56 7.36 -27.27
N VAL A 311 7.68 8.36 -28.14
CA VAL A 311 8.86 9.22 -28.24
C VAL A 311 8.40 10.67 -28.18
N THR A 312 9.04 11.47 -27.33
CA THR A 312 8.72 12.90 -27.18
C THR A 312 9.98 13.72 -26.97
N ILE A 313 9.99 14.93 -27.50
CA ILE A 313 11.04 15.95 -27.29
C ILE A 313 10.52 17.11 -26.43
N MET A 314 9.37 16.91 -25.77
CA MET A 314 8.76 17.93 -24.93
C MET A 314 9.35 17.85 -23.51
N PRO A 315 9.89 18.96 -22.97
CA PRO A 315 10.53 18.95 -21.66
C PRO A 315 9.52 18.73 -20.53
N ARG A 316 9.81 17.77 -19.66
CA ARG A 316 9.00 17.41 -18.49
C ARG A 316 9.89 17.25 -17.27
N GLY A 317 9.58 17.97 -16.19
CA GLY A 317 10.42 18.04 -14.98
C GLY A 317 11.89 18.27 -15.30
N TRP A 318 12.73 17.27 -15.04
CA TRP A 318 14.18 17.31 -15.29
C TRP A 318 14.62 16.77 -16.66
N ALA A 319 13.73 16.12 -17.41
CA ALA A 319 14.01 15.55 -18.73
C ALA A 319 13.68 16.53 -19.86
N LEU A 320 14.48 16.53 -20.93
CA LEU A 320 14.28 17.35 -22.13
C LEU A 320 13.52 16.61 -23.25
N GLY A 321 13.60 15.29 -23.24
CA GLY A 321 12.89 14.35 -24.11
C GLY A 321 12.77 13.01 -23.41
N LEU A 322 12.04 12.08 -24.02
CA LEU A 322 11.88 10.73 -23.53
C LEU A 322 11.52 9.75 -24.65
N THR A 323 12.17 8.60 -24.63
CA THR A 323 11.82 7.39 -25.38
C THR A 323 11.33 6.32 -24.40
N TRP A 324 10.04 6.00 -24.46
CA TRP A 324 9.40 5.03 -23.58
C TRP A 324 9.26 3.67 -24.25
N GLN A 325 9.69 2.62 -23.56
CA GLN A 325 9.46 1.24 -23.96
C GLN A 325 8.36 0.64 -23.09
N LEU A 326 7.52 -0.22 -23.69
CA LEU A 326 6.43 -0.86 -22.98
C LEU A 326 6.65 -2.39 -22.98
N PRO A 327 7.06 -2.97 -21.84
CA PRO A 327 7.31 -4.40 -21.76
C PRO A 327 6.02 -5.19 -21.99
N GLU A 328 6.14 -6.35 -22.65
CA GLU A 328 5.02 -7.27 -22.83
C GLU A 328 4.73 -8.09 -21.56
N PHE A 329 5.76 -8.36 -20.76
CA PHE A 329 5.70 -9.17 -19.54
C PHE A 329 6.55 -8.55 -18.43
N ASP A 330 6.10 -8.67 -17.17
CA ASP A 330 6.91 -8.30 -16.01
C ASP A 330 8.01 -9.36 -15.86
N ARG A 331 9.27 -8.93 -15.85
CA ARG A 331 10.42 -9.82 -15.75
C ARG A 331 11.02 -9.76 -14.35
N ILE A 332 11.20 -10.92 -13.75
CA ILE A 332 11.84 -11.07 -12.43
C ILE A 332 13.36 -11.18 -12.56
N SER A 333 13.87 -11.65 -13.71
CA SER A 333 15.30 -11.86 -13.93
C SER A 333 15.73 -11.35 -15.32
N ASN A 334 16.90 -10.74 -15.37
CA ASN A 334 17.51 -10.23 -16.60
C ASN A 334 18.66 -11.13 -17.03
N TYR A 335 18.68 -11.50 -18.32
CA TYR A 335 19.77 -12.30 -18.92
C TYR A 335 20.83 -11.36 -19.53
N LYS A 336 22.07 -11.85 -19.60
CA LYS A 336 23.23 -11.09 -20.11
C LYS A 336 22.93 -10.34 -21.43
N ASN A 337 22.34 -11.02 -22.42
CA ASN A 337 22.08 -10.41 -23.73
C ASN A 337 21.10 -9.23 -23.63
N LYS A 338 20.03 -9.37 -22.84
CA LYS A 338 19.06 -8.30 -22.61
C LYS A 338 19.70 -7.11 -21.90
N MET A 339 20.53 -7.36 -20.89
CA MET A 339 21.25 -6.28 -20.19
C MET A 339 22.21 -5.53 -21.13
N LEU A 340 22.90 -6.24 -22.02
CA LEU A 340 23.76 -5.62 -23.03
C LEU A 340 22.96 -4.81 -24.06
N GLU A 341 21.77 -5.26 -24.41
CA GLU A 341 20.85 -4.52 -25.28
C GLU A 341 20.28 -3.28 -24.59
N GLU A 342 19.88 -3.36 -23.32
CA GLU A 342 19.47 -2.21 -22.51
C GLU A 342 20.60 -1.17 -22.41
N ILE A 343 21.83 -1.62 -22.17
CA ILE A 343 23.01 -0.74 -22.20
C ILE A 343 23.13 -0.08 -23.57
N SER A 344 23.01 -0.86 -24.66
CA SER A 344 23.10 -0.33 -26.03
C SER A 344 22.05 0.73 -26.31
N ILE A 345 20.81 0.54 -25.83
CA ILE A 345 19.72 1.53 -25.91
C ILE A 345 20.09 2.77 -25.11
N LEU A 346 20.57 2.63 -23.86
CA LEU A 346 20.97 3.75 -23.01
C LEU A 346 22.12 4.58 -23.61
N PHE A 347 22.99 3.97 -24.40
CA PHE A 347 24.03 4.68 -25.15
C PHE A 347 23.56 5.20 -26.52
N GLY A 348 22.39 4.80 -27.02
CA GLY A 348 21.92 5.13 -28.36
C GLY A 348 21.70 6.62 -28.62
N GLY A 349 21.40 7.41 -27.58
CA GLY A 349 21.24 8.86 -27.70
C GLY A 349 22.54 9.66 -27.60
N ARG A 350 23.64 9.05 -27.15
CA ARG A 350 24.94 9.71 -26.99
C ARG A 350 25.67 9.79 -28.32
#